data_AF-A0AA88HVB2-F1
#
_entry.id   AF-A0AA88HVB2-F1
#
_cell.length_a   1.000
_cell.length_b   1.000
_cell.length_c   1.000
_cell.angle_alpha   90.00
_cell.angle_beta   90.00
_cell.angle_gamma   90.00
#
_symmetry.space_group_name_H-M   'P 1'
#
loop_
_entity.id
_entity.type
_entity.pdbx_description
1 polymer ?
#
loop_
_entity_poly.entity_id
_entity_poly.type
_entity_poly.pdbx_seq_one_letter_code
_entity_poly.pdbx_strand_id
1 'polypeptide(L)'
;MDRFLIRNNKKPNDGTRNSEPAPKKKKYDESSVKVRRYLSEYLGLGFSATKSDPVNAQCVLCGQVLANSSMKPAHMNRHLSTVHPSHVGKPIEFFKRKQEAFTSNCLEIAKVASVSSKALRASYAVSYLVAKQKKPHTITECLI
;
A
#
# COMPACT_ATOMS: atom_id res chain seq x y z
N MET A 1 17.05 18.35 9.89
CA MET A 1 16.67 16.92 9.96
C MET A 1 15.88 16.50 8.70
N ASP A 2 16.34 16.86 7.50
CA ASP A 2 15.46 16.96 6.31
C ASP A 2 15.92 16.14 5.09
N ARG A 3 16.89 15.23 5.26
CA ARG A 3 17.54 14.49 4.16
C ARG A 3 16.59 13.57 3.36
N PHE A 4 15.39 13.30 3.88
CA PHE A 4 14.46 12.29 3.35
C PHE A 4 13.25 12.84 2.60
N LEU A 5 13.12 14.16 2.47
CA LEU A 5 12.05 14.80 1.71
C LEU A 5 12.59 15.16 0.32
N ILE A 6 12.20 14.41 -0.72
CA ILE A 6 12.61 14.73 -2.09
C ILE A 6 11.42 15.30 -2.86
N ARG A 7 11.59 16.50 -3.39
CA ARG A 7 10.62 17.21 -4.24
C ARG A 7 10.58 16.54 -5.62
N ASN A 8 9.41 16.09 -6.07
CA ASN A 8 9.24 15.55 -7.41
C ASN A 8 9.03 16.71 -8.39
N ASN A 9 10.03 16.99 -9.24
CA ASN A 9 9.87 17.87 -10.41
C ASN A 9 9.83 16.99 -11.67
N LYS A 10 8.70 17.00 -12.37
CA LYS A 10 8.54 16.47 -13.73
C LYS A 10 9.18 17.48 -14.68
N LYS A 11 10.30 17.13 -15.35
CA LYS A 11 10.94 18.01 -16.35
C LYS A 11 9.99 18.23 -17.53
N PRO A 12 9.67 19.48 -17.92
CA PRO A 12 9.32 19.78 -19.29
C PRO A 12 10.60 20.05 -20.09
N ASN A 13 10.53 19.70 -21.37
CA ASN A 13 11.55 19.86 -22.40
C ASN A 13 12.02 21.33 -22.50
N ASP A 14 13.34 21.55 -22.54
CA ASP A 14 13.97 22.87 -22.63
C ASP A 14 13.97 23.36 -24.09
N GLY A 15 13.50 24.59 -24.28
CA GLY A 15 13.36 25.25 -25.56
C GLY A 15 14.60 26.07 -25.94
N THR A 16 14.60 26.56 -27.16
CA THR A 16 15.61 27.49 -27.67
C THR A 16 15.28 28.96 -27.32
N ARG A 17 16.31 29.67 -26.84
CA ARG A 17 16.62 31.13 -26.88
C ARG A 17 15.95 32.14 -25.91
N ASN A 18 16.80 32.63 -25.00
CA ASN A 18 17.13 34.00 -24.57
C ASN A 18 16.08 35.13 -24.57
N SER A 19 15.84 35.74 -23.40
CA SER A 19 16.19 37.14 -23.02
C SER A 19 15.51 37.56 -21.70
N GLU A 20 16.26 38.20 -20.79
CA GLU A 20 15.79 38.82 -19.52
C GLU A 20 14.94 40.09 -19.77
N PRO A 21 13.94 40.44 -18.92
CA PRO A 21 14.23 41.22 -17.69
C PRO A 21 13.28 41.10 -16.47
N ALA A 22 13.82 41.54 -15.32
CA ALA A 22 13.21 42.17 -14.11
C ALA A 22 12.44 41.31 -13.06
N PRO A 23 12.56 41.64 -11.75
CA PRO A 23 12.26 40.73 -10.64
C PRO A 23 10.78 40.75 -10.26
N LYS A 24 10.04 39.68 -10.62
CA LYS A 24 8.65 39.49 -10.19
C LYS A 24 8.60 38.74 -8.86
N LYS A 25 8.04 39.41 -7.85
CA LYS A 25 7.72 38.91 -6.51
C LYS A 25 7.11 37.51 -6.60
N LYS A 26 7.77 36.50 -6.00
CA LYS A 26 7.27 35.13 -5.96
C LYS A 26 5.99 35.10 -5.12
N LYS A 27 4.85 34.91 -5.79
CA LYS A 27 3.60 34.50 -5.16
C LYS A 27 3.87 33.18 -4.43
N TYR A 28 3.50 33.13 -3.15
CA TYR A 28 3.58 31.94 -2.32
C TYR A 28 2.60 30.91 -2.91
N ASP A 29 3.14 29.84 -3.51
CA ASP A 29 2.35 28.75 -4.06
C ASP A 29 1.86 27.85 -2.92
N GLU A 30 0.58 27.52 -3.01
CA GLU A 30 -0.23 26.86 -2.01
C GLU A 30 0.24 25.41 -1.80
N SER A 31 0.70 25.14 -0.57
CA SER A 31 1.04 23.84 0.02
C SER A 31 1.16 22.61 -0.90
N SER A 32 2.31 22.44 -1.56
CA SER A 32 2.71 21.10 -1.99
C SER A 32 2.94 20.22 -0.75
N VAL A 33 1.99 19.33 -0.45
CA VAL A 33 2.13 18.37 0.65
C VAL A 33 3.38 17.53 0.40
N LYS A 34 4.41 17.71 1.23
CA LYS A 34 5.67 16.96 1.11
C LYS A 34 5.41 15.50 1.51
N VAL A 35 5.12 14.65 0.53
CA VAL A 35 4.97 13.20 0.72
C VAL A 35 6.35 12.55 0.84
N ARG A 36 6.55 11.76 1.89
CA ARG A 36 7.78 10.99 2.10
C ARG A 36 7.80 9.80 1.15
N ARG A 37 8.89 9.62 0.41
CA ARG A 37 9.08 8.42 -0.41
C ARG A 37 9.61 7.26 0.42
N TYR A 38 9.25 6.06 0.01
CA TYR A 38 9.80 4.83 0.60
C TYR A 38 11.30 4.71 0.28
N LEU A 39 12.07 4.18 1.23
CA LEU A 39 13.51 3.90 1.08
C LEU A 39 13.78 2.44 1.38
N SER A 40 14.65 1.80 0.60
CA SER A 40 15.01 0.39 0.78
C SER A 40 15.61 0.08 2.15
N GLU A 41 16.26 1.07 2.79
CA GLU A 41 16.80 0.98 4.16
C GLU A 41 15.73 0.70 5.21
N TYR A 42 14.47 1.08 4.96
CA TYR A 42 13.37 0.83 5.89
C TYR A 42 13.08 -0.66 6.09
N LEU A 43 13.60 -1.53 5.23
CA LEU A 43 13.58 -2.98 5.47
C LEU A 43 14.37 -3.39 6.71
N GLY A 44 15.46 -2.68 7.02
CA GLY A 44 16.21 -2.87 8.27
C GLY A 44 15.40 -2.49 9.52
N LEU A 45 14.33 -1.71 9.36
CA LEU A 45 13.38 -1.36 10.42
C LEU A 45 12.17 -2.31 10.45
N GLY A 46 12.15 -3.33 9.59
CA GLY A 46 11.06 -4.31 9.48
C GLY A 46 9.89 -3.90 8.61
N PHE A 47 10.09 -3.01 7.63
CA PHE A 47 9.03 -2.55 6.74
C PHE A 47 9.33 -2.76 5.27
N SER A 48 8.30 -3.04 4.48
CA SER A 48 8.33 -3.15 3.02
C SER A 48 7.49 -2.04 2.38
N ALA A 49 7.66 -1.83 1.07
CA ALA A 49 6.82 -0.92 0.30
C ALA A 49 5.48 -1.59 -0.07
N THR A 50 4.38 -0.86 0.06
CA THR A 50 3.10 -1.28 -0.50
C THR A 50 3.09 -1.14 -2.04
N LYS A 51 2.20 -1.89 -2.71
CA LYS A 51 1.92 -1.75 -4.15
C LYS A 51 0.89 -0.65 -4.47
N SER A 52 0.52 0.17 -3.49
CA SER A 52 -0.47 1.25 -3.62
C SER A 52 0.16 2.55 -4.13
N ASP A 53 -0.65 3.45 -4.68
CA ASP A 53 -0.29 4.85 -4.95
C ASP A 53 -1.12 5.77 -4.03
N PRO A 54 -0.51 6.55 -3.11
CA PRO A 54 0.93 6.63 -2.82
C PRO A 54 1.48 5.38 -2.14
N VAL A 55 2.79 5.15 -2.34
CA VAL A 55 3.53 4.08 -1.68
C VAL A 55 3.66 4.38 -0.18
N ASN A 56 3.24 3.44 0.65
CA ASN A 56 3.32 3.49 2.10
C ASN A 56 4.24 2.39 2.63
N ALA A 57 4.64 2.50 3.90
CA ALA A 57 5.42 1.46 4.57
C ALA A 57 4.47 0.43 5.22
N GLN A 58 4.69 -0.85 4.93
CA GLN A 58 3.96 -1.98 5.51
C GLN A 58 4.88 -2.78 6.43
N CYS A 59 4.44 -3.10 7.65
CA CYS A 59 5.20 -3.95 8.55
C CYS A 59 5.24 -5.39 8.02
N VAL A 60 6.44 -6.00 7.94
CA VAL A 60 6.59 -7.38 7.45
C VAL A 60 6.17 -8.44 8.46
N LEU A 61 5.97 -8.05 9.73
CA LEU A 61 5.62 -8.98 10.81
C LEU A 61 4.11 -9.11 10.99
N CYS A 62 3.37 -7.99 10.99
CA CYS A 62 1.92 -7.96 11.19
C CYS A 62 1.11 -7.52 9.96
N GLY A 63 1.77 -7.06 8.90
CA GLY A 63 1.08 -6.56 7.70
C GLY A 63 0.45 -5.17 7.84
N GLN A 64 0.58 -4.50 8.99
CA GLN A 64 0.01 -3.17 9.21
C GLN A 64 0.65 -2.14 8.28
N VAL A 65 -0.17 -1.38 7.56
CA VAL A 65 0.27 -0.28 6.68
C VAL A 65 0.26 1.03 7.46
N LEU A 66 1.38 1.73 7.46
CA LEU A 66 1.53 3.04 8.10
C LEU A 66 1.17 4.16 7.12
N ALA A 67 0.49 5.19 7.64
CA ALA A 67 0.29 6.43 6.90
C ALA A 67 1.63 7.09 6.57
N ASN A 68 1.68 7.89 5.49
CA ASN A 68 2.90 8.54 5.04
C ASN A 68 3.59 9.40 6.11
N SER A 69 2.82 10.11 6.94
CA SER A 69 3.32 10.90 8.08
C SER A 69 4.08 10.05 9.12
N SER A 70 3.77 8.75 9.18
CA SER A 70 4.37 7.75 10.07
C SER A 70 5.48 6.92 9.42
N MET A 71 5.82 7.17 8.15
CA MET A 71 7.02 6.60 7.50
C MET A 71 8.33 7.24 7.97
N LYS A 72 8.30 8.04 9.04
CA LYS A 72 9.51 8.57 9.68
C LYS A 72 10.21 7.41 10.40
N PRO A 73 11.55 7.25 10.27
CA PRO A 73 12.27 6.15 10.92
C PRO A 73 12.00 6.02 12.42
N ALA A 74 11.86 7.13 13.15
CA ALA A 74 11.52 7.13 14.57
C ALA A 74 10.15 6.49 14.86
N HIS A 75 9.15 6.74 14.01
CA HIS A 75 7.81 6.16 14.18
C HIS A 75 7.79 4.66 13.82
N MET A 76 8.57 4.27 12.82
CA MET A 76 8.73 2.87 12.40
C MET A 76 9.45 2.06 13.48
N ASN A 77 10.53 2.61 14.07
CA ASN A 77 11.21 2.02 15.22
C ASN A 77 10.31 1.93 16.44
N ARG A 78 9.49 2.96 16.71
CA ARG A 78 8.50 2.91 17.78
C ARG A 78 7.52 1.75 17.55
N HIS A 79 6.96 1.62 16.36
CA HIS A 79 6.07 0.49 16.04
C HIS A 79 6.77 -0.86 16.27
N LEU A 80 8.01 -1.04 15.78
CA LEU A 80 8.75 -2.28 15.97
C LEU A 80 8.98 -2.58 17.47
N SER A 81 9.38 -1.59 18.27
CA SER A 81 9.63 -1.76 19.70
C SER A 81 8.37 -1.98 20.54
N THR A 82 7.25 -1.33 20.21
CA THR A 82 6.02 -1.45 21.00
C THR A 82 5.16 -2.64 20.58
N VAL A 83 5.07 -2.95 19.29
CA VAL A 83 4.20 -4.01 18.76
C VAL A 83 4.96 -5.34 18.66
N HIS A 84 6.27 -5.28 18.40
CA HIS A 84 7.11 -6.46 18.15
C HIS A 84 8.43 -6.42 18.94
N PRO A 85 8.39 -6.30 20.29
CA PRO A 85 9.60 -6.14 21.12
C PRO A 85 10.62 -7.27 20.90
N SER A 86 10.16 -8.51 20.68
CA SER A 86 11.02 -9.68 20.42
C SER A 86 11.76 -9.67 19.07
N HIS A 87 11.49 -8.67 18.22
CA HIS A 87 12.09 -8.55 16.88
C HIS A 87 12.96 -7.29 16.73
N VAL A 88 13.13 -6.51 17.80
CA VAL A 88 14.03 -5.36 17.81
C VAL A 88 15.49 -5.83 17.65
N GLY A 89 16.26 -5.13 16.83
CA GLY A 89 17.69 -5.40 16.62
C GLY A 89 18.01 -6.60 15.72
N LYS A 90 17.01 -7.24 15.11
CA LYS A 90 17.24 -8.35 14.17
C LYS A 90 17.91 -7.86 12.88
N PRO A 91 18.74 -8.71 12.23
CA PRO A 91 19.42 -8.33 10.99
C PRO A 91 18.44 -8.19 9.83
N ILE A 92 18.81 -7.43 8.80
CA ILE A 92 17.98 -7.22 7.60
C ILE A 92 17.58 -8.54 6.91
N GLU A 93 18.46 -9.55 6.93
CA GLU A 93 18.21 -10.88 6.36
C GLU A 93 17.05 -11.62 7.05
N PHE A 94 16.80 -11.35 8.34
CA PHE A 94 15.61 -11.86 9.02
C PHE A 94 14.34 -11.23 8.42
N PHE A 95 14.34 -9.92 8.21
CA PHE A 95 13.19 -9.20 7.67
C PHE A 95 12.93 -9.53 6.19
N LYS A 96 13.99 -9.74 5.37
CA LYS A 96 13.86 -10.23 3.99
C LYS A 96 13.11 -11.56 3.93
N ARG A 97 13.58 -12.57 4.67
CA ARG A 97 12.92 -13.89 4.73
C ARG A 97 11.46 -13.77 5.19
N LYS A 98 11.19 -12.90 6.16
CA LYS A 98 9.81 -12.67 6.63
C LYS A 98 8.94 -12.01 5.57
N GLN A 99 9.48 -11.04 4.82
CA GLN A 99 8.77 -10.38 3.72
C GLN A 99 8.40 -11.37 2.60
N GLU A 100 9.33 -12.26 2.24
CA GLU A 100 9.10 -13.30 1.24
C GLU A 100 7.99 -14.25 1.69
N ALA A 101 8.08 -14.76 2.93
CA ALA A 101 7.06 -15.63 3.52
C ALA A 101 5.70 -14.93 3.63
N PHE A 102 5.67 -13.65 3.98
CA PHE A 102 4.43 -12.88 4.02
C PHE A 102 3.80 -12.78 2.63
N THR A 103 4.61 -12.49 1.61
CA THR A 103 4.15 -12.36 0.23
C THR A 103 3.63 -13.70 -0.32
N SER A 104 4.33 -14.81 -0.07
CA SER A 104 3.89 -16.14 -0.49
C SER A 104 2.55 -16.51 0.15
N ASN A 105 2.41 -16.26 1.46
CA ASN A 105 1.16 -16.55 2.18
C ASN A 105 0.00 -15.70 1.65
N CYS A 106 0.23 -14.41 1.37
CA CYS A 106 -0.80 -13.56 0.75
C CYS A 106 -1.23 -14.08 -0.63
N LEU A 107 -0.29 -14.58 -1.44
CA LEU A 107 -0.61 -15.16 -2.75
C LEU A 107 -1.40 -16.46 -2.61
N GLU A 108 -1.05 -17.30 -1.64
CA GLU A 108 -1.78 -18.54 -1.38
C GLU A 108 -3.22 -18.26 -0.92
N ILE A 109 -3.39 -17.34 0.04
CA ILE A 109 -4.72 -16.90 0.49
C ILE A 109 -5.53 -16.33 -0.69
N ALA A 110 -4.91 -15.51 -1.54
CA ALA A 110 -5.58 -14.96 -2.71
C ALA A 110 -6.03 -16.04 -3.70
N LYS A 111 -5.25 -17.11 -3.88
CA LYS A 111 -5.65 -18.26 -4.71
C LYS A 111 -6.83 -19.00 -4.09
N VAL A 112 -6.80 -19.28 -2.79
CA VAL A 112 -7.88 -20.01 -2.10
C VAL A 112 -9.17 -19.18 -2.05
N ALA A 113 -9.05 -17.87 -1.85
CA ALA A 113 -10.19 -16.94 -1.86
C ALA A 113 -10.74 -16.66 -3.28
N SER A 114 -10.01 -17.08 -4.33
CA SER A 114 -10.47 -16.85 -5.70
C SER A 114 -11.62 -17.80 -6.05
N VAL A 115 -12.77 -17.23 -6.39
CA VAL A 115 -13.93 -17.99 -6.89
C VAL A 115 -13.93 -17.94 -8.40
N SER A 116 -14.23 -19.08 -9.05
CA SER A 116 -14.34 -19.10 -10.51
C SER A 116 -15.46 -18.17 -10.99
N SER A 117 -15.23 -17.44 -12.09
CA SER A 117 -16.26 -16.53 -12.62
C SER A 117 -17.56 -17.26 -12.98
N LYS A 118 -17.48 -18.55 -13.34
CA LYS A 118 -18.65 -19.39 -13.62
C LYS A 118 -19.43 -19.70 -12.34
N ALA A 119 -18.75 -20.13 -11.27
CA ALA A 119 -19.39 -20.38 -9.98
C ALA A 119 -20.04 -19.10 -9.43
N LEU A 120 -19.35 -17.96 -9.51
CA LEU A 120 -19.91 -16.67 -9.07
C LEU A 120 -21.18 -16.30 -9.85
N ARG A 121 -21.19 -16.47 -11.18
CA ARG A 121 -22.36 -16.21 -12.03
C ARG A 121 -23.51 -17.16 -11.71
N ALA A 122 -23.23 -18.45 -11.49
CA ALA A 122 -24.24 -19.42 -11.12
C ALA A 122 -24.87 -19.06 -9.77
N SER A 123 -24.06 -18.80 -8.74
CA SER A 123 -24.55 -18.38 -7.42
C SER A 123 -25.38 -17.10 -7.49
N TYR A 124 -24.98 -16.14 -8.32
CA TYR A 124 -25.76 -14.92 -8.57
C TYR A 124 -27.10 -15.20 -9.25
N ALA A 125 -27.12 -16.01 -10.32
CA ALA A 125 -28.34 -16.35 -11.04
C ALA A 125 -29.35 -17.06 -10.13
N VAL A 126 -28.89 -18.01 -9.32
CA VAL A 126 -29.72 -18.72 -8.34
C VAL A 126 -30.27 -17.75 -7.30
N SER A 127 -29.42 -16.89 -6.72
CA SER A 127 -29.85 -15.88 -5.76
C SER A 127 -30.89 -14.92 -6.34
N TYR A 128 -30.73 -14.53 -7.60
CA TYR A 128 -31.69 -13.68 -8.32
C TYR A 128 -33.05 -14.36 -8.50
N LEU A 129 -33.08 -15.64 -8.87
CA LEU A 129 -34.34 -16.38 -9.02
C LEU A 129 -35.07 -16.55 -7.68
N VAL A 130 -34.34 -16.85 -6.61
CA VAL A 130 -34.90 -16.94 -5.25
C VAL A 130 -35.52 -15.60 -4.84
N ALA A 131 -34.79 -14.50 -5.02
CA ALA A 131 -35.26 -13.16 -4.72
C ALA A 131 -36.50 -12.78 -5.54
N LYS A 132 -36.52 -13.09 -6.84
CA LYS A 132 -37.65 -12.83 -7.73
C LYS A 132 -38.91 -13.60 -7.30
N GLN A 133 -38.73 -14.82 -6.83
CA GLN A 133 -39.82 -15.68 -6.35
C GLN A 133 -40.32 -15.31 -4.94
N LYS A 134 -39.65 -14.39 -4.23
CA LYS A 134 -39.95 -13.97 -2.84
C LYS A 134 -40.10 -15.16 -1.87
N LYS A 135 -39.39 -16.24 -2.16
CA LYS A 135 -39.44 -17.49 -1.42
C LYS A 135 -38.22 -17.60 -0.48
N PRO A 136 -38.33 -18.35 0.62
CA PRO A 136 -37.19 -18.58 1.50
C PRO A 136 -36.06 -19.31 0.76
N HIS A 137 -34.84 -19.15 1.28
CA HIS A 137 -33.62 -19.72 0.71
C HIS A 137 -33.62 -21.26 0.63
N THR A 138 -34.57 -21.94 1.28
CA THR A 138 -34.77 -23.39 1.18
C THR A 138 -35.28 -23.86 -0.18
N ILE A 139 -35.79 -22.98 -1.05
CA ILE A 139 -36.19 -23.38 -2.42
C ILE A 139 -35.00 -23.50 -3.38
N THR A 140 -33.81 -23.09 -2.95
CA THR A 140 -32.59 -23.12 -3.76
C THR A 140 -32.31 -24.51 -4.34
N GLU A 141 -32.54 -25.57 -3.56
CA GLU A 141 -32.36 -26.97 -3.96
C GLU A 141 -33.38 -27.48 -5.01
N CYS A 142 -34.46 -26.74 -5.27
CA CYS A 142 -35.39 -27.00 -6.37
C CYS A 142 -35.11 -26.19 -7.65
N LEU A 143 -34.15 -25.25 -7.61
CA LEU A 143 -33.84 -24.34 -8.72
C LEU A 143 -32.52 -24.69 -9.45
N ILE A 144 -31.86 -25.76 -9.02
CA ILE A 144 -30.60 -26.30 -9.57
C ILE A 144 -30.93 -27.43 -10.54
#